data_AF-A0A0C2HBD8-F1
#
_entry.id   AF-A0A0C2HBD8-F1
#
_cell.length_a   1.000
_cell.length_b   1.000
_cell.length_c   1.000
_cell.angle_alpha   90.00
_cell.angle_beta   90.00
_cell.angle_gamma   90.00
#
_symmetry.space_group_name_H-M   'P 1'
#
loop_
_entity.id
_entity.type
_entity.pdbx_description
1 polymer ?
#
loop_
_entity_poly.entity_id
_entity_poly.type
_entity_poly.pdbx_seq_one_letter_code
_entity_poly.pdbx_strand_id
1 'polypeptide(L)'
;MVEVKGYSNVFKNKQEFGLRAAMMYGASTFVCLPVASNSKDALGLGAMWGQELALKMLEEAGFSNAHIVPTPFYETSTLYVCTKD
;
A
#
# COMPACT_ATOMS: atom_id res chain seq x y z
N MET A 1 10.42 -1.62 3.19
CA MET A 1 9.12 -2.32 3.05
C MET A 1 8.74 -2.34 1.58
N VAL A 2 8.24 -3.46 1.05
CA VAL A 2 7.81 -3.58 -0.36
C VAL A 2 6.31 -3.84 -0.37
N GLU A 3 5.55 -2.94 -0.98
CA GLU A 3 4.07 -3.05 -1.05
C GLU A 3 3.59 -3.04 -2.50
N VAL A 4 2.34 -3.42 -2.72
CA VAL A 4 1.64 -3.18 -3.99
C VAL A 4 1.56 -1.68 -4.24
N LYS A 5 1.92 -1.24 -5.45
CA LYS A 5 1.83 0.16 -5.84
C LYS A 5 0.37 0.61 -5.87
N GLY A 6 0.08 1.70 -5.19
CA GLY A 6 -1.25 2.29 -5.12
C GLY A 6 -1.24 3.65 -4.46
N TYR A 7 -2.36 4.35 -4.59
CA TYR A 7 -2.65 5.64 -3.97
C TYR A 7 -3.75 5.44 -2.93
N SER A 8 -3.80 6.31 -1.93
CA SER A 8 -4.88 6.32 -0.92
C SER A 8 -6.22 6.84 -1.48
N ASN A 9 -6.43 6.74 -2.79
CA ASN A 9 -7.63 7.14 -3.50
C ASN A 9 -7.96 6.16 -4.64
N VAL A 10 -9.11 5.50 -4.54
CA VAL A 10 -9.59 4.49 -5.50
C VAL A 10 -9.76 5.04 -6.93
N PHE A 11 -10.19 6.30 -7.07
CA PHE A 11 -10.37 6.91 -8.38
C PHE A 11 -9.02 7.13 -9.07
N LYS A 12 -8.00 7.59 -8.33
CA LYS A 12 -6.62 7.70 -8.85
C LYS A 12 -6.06 6.33 -9.25
N ASN A 13 -6.28 5.29 -8.43
CA ASN A 13 -5.85 3.94 -8.77
C ASN A 13 -6.49 3.44 -10.07
N LYS A 14 -7.78 3.74 -10.30
CA LYS A 14 -8.44 3.42 -11.57
C LYS A 14 -7.85 4.19 -12.75
N GLN A 15 -7.53 5.48 -12.57
CA GLN A 15 -6.91 6.28 -13.63
C GLN A 15 -5.52 5.76 -14.01
N GLU A 16 -4.67 5.43 -13.03
CA GLU A 16 -3.30 4.98 -13.26
C GLU A 16 -3.23 3.53 -13.75
N PHE A 17 -4.01 2.62 -13.16
CA PHE A 17 -3.87 1.17 -13.38
C PHE A 17 -5.04 0.54 -14.16
N GLY A 18 -6.08 1.29 -14.49
CA GLY A 18 -7.23 0.81 -15.28
C GLY A 18 -7.91 -0.41 -14.67
N LEU A 19 -8.15 -1.44 -15.50
CA LEU A 19 -8.81 -2.69 -15.08
C LEU A 19 -8.00 -3.47 -14.03
N ARG A 20 -6.68 -3.29 -14.00
CA ARG A 20 -5.83 -3.95 -13.00
C ARG A 20 -6.15 -3.48 -11.60
N ALA A 21 -6.50 -2.21 -11.41
CA ALA A 21 -6.94 -1.73 -10.10
C ALA A 21 -8.19 -2.50 -9.62
N ALA A 22 -9.17 -2.73 -10.49
CA ALA A 22 -10.36 -3.50 -10.13
C ALA A 22 -10.02 -4.94 -9.73
N MET A 23 -9.11 -5.60 -10.47
CA MET A 23 -8.61 -6.94 -10.11
C MET A 23 -7.93 -6.94 -8.74
N MET A 24 -7.07 -5.95 -8.46
CA MET A 24 -6.37 -5.85 -7.18
C MET A 24 -7.30 -5.55 -6.01
N TYR A 25 -8.35 -4.74 -6.21
CA TYR A 25 -9.40 -4.57 -5.20
C TYR A 25 -10.19 -5.86 -4.97
N GLY A 26 -10.50 -6.60 -6.04
CA GLY A 26 -11.08 -7.95 -5.92
C GLY A 26 -10.20 -8.88 -5.07
N ALA A 27 -8.91 -8.97 -5.40
CA ALA A 27 -7.94 -9.76 -4.63
C ALA A 27 -7.89 -9.29 -3.16
N SER A 28 -7.94 -7.99 -2.91
CA SER A 28 -8.00 -7.44 -1.55
C SER A 28 -9.25 -7.91 -0.79
N THR A 29 -10.42 -7.86 -1.43
CA THR A 29 -11.70 -8.29 -0.84
C THR A 29 -11.76 -9.79 -0.58
N PHE A 30 -11.19 -10.61 -1.45
CA PHE A 30 -11.25 -12.06 -1.31
C PHE A 30 -10.09 -12.68 -0.52
N VAL A 31 -8.99 -11.94 -0.31
CA VAL A 31 -7.79 -12.46 0.35
C VAL A 31 -7.33 -11.57 1.49
N CYS A 32 -6.87 -10.35 1.21
CA CYS A 32 -6.18 -9.52 2.20
C CYS A 32 -7.08 -9.14 3.39
N LEU A 33 -8.29 -8.67 3.10
CA LEU A 33 -9.24 -8.26 4.13
C LEU A 33 -9.76 -9.44 4.97
N PRO A 34 -10.16 -10.58 4.38
CA PRO A 34 -10.48 -11.78 5.15
C PRO A 34 -9.34 -12.26 6.05
N VAL A 35 -8.10 -12.30 5.53
CA VAL A 35 -6.93 -12.69 6.32
C VAL A 35 -6.70 -11.72 7.47
N ALA A 36 -6.79 -10.40 7.22
CA ALA A 36 -6.65 -9.39 8.25
C ALA A 36 -7.72 -9.49 9.34
N SER A 37 -8.94 -9.90 9.00
CA SER A 37 -10.06 -10.03 9.95
C SER A 37 -9.83 -11.02 11.10
N ASN A 38 -8.75 -11.82 11.05
CA ASN A 38 -8.32 -12.68 12.15
C ASN A 38 -7.74 -11.91 13.35
N SER A 39 -7.51 -10.60 13.24
CA SER A 39 -7.07 -9.75 14.35
C SER A 39 -8.11 -8.68 14.68
N LYS A 40 -8.36 -8.46 15.98
CA LYS A 40 -9.31 -7.45 16.47
C LYS A 40 -8.86 -6.03 16.16
N ASP A 41 -7.55 -5.81 16.08
CA ASP A 41 -6.95 -4.49 15.85
C ASP A 41 -6.59 -4.29 14.37
N ALA A 42 -7.09 -5.15 13.48
CA ALA A 42 -6.84 -5.06 12.06
C ALA A 42 -7.47 -3.79 11.45
N LEU A 43 -6.64 -2.97 10.80
CA LEU A 43 -7.07 -1.72 10.19
C LEU A 43 -7.80 -1.89 8.84
N GLY A 44 -7.79 -3.09 8.25
CA GLY A 44 -8.52 -3.38 7.02
C GLY A 44 -8.07 -2.55 5.80
N LEU A 45 -6.77 -2.27 5.69
CA LEU A 45 -6.22 -1.35 4.69
C LEU A 45 -6.30 -1.90 3.25
N GLY A 46 -6.22 -3.22 3.11
CA GLY A 46 -6.30 -3.91 1.82
C GLY A 46 -5.02 -3.79 0.97
N ALA A 47 -5.05 -4.36 -0.24
CA ALA A 47 -3.85 -4.48 -1.08
C ALA A 47 -3.33 -3.13 -1.59
N MET A 48 -4.20 -2.22 -2.01
CA MET A 48 -3.82 -0.91 -2.57
C MET A 48 -4.15 0.23 -1.60
N TRP A 49 -3.73 0.08 -0.35
CA TRP A 49 -3.98 1.03 0.74
C TRP A 49 -3.34 2.41 0.54
N GLY A 50 -2.24 2.45 -0.22
CA GLY A 50 -1.74 3.67 -0.81
C GLY A 50 -0.45 4.19 -0.19
N GLN A 51 0.35 4.83 -1.05
CA GLN A 51 1.65 5.39 -0.71
C GLN A 51 1.59 6.51 0.31
N GLU A 52 0.57 7.37 0.23
CA GLU A 52 0.42 8.51 1.13
C GLU A 52 0.17 8.06 2.57
N LEU A 53 -0.75 7.10 2.74
CA LEU A 53 -1.02 6.52 4.06
C LEU A 53 0.17 5.71 4.58
N ALA A 54 0.86 4.96 3.72
CA ALA A 54 2.04 4.21 4.12
C ALA A 54 3.17 5.11 4.66
N LEU A 55 3.48 6.22 3.97
CA LEU A 55 4.48 7.17 4.43
C LEU A 55 4.09 7.82 5.75
N LYS A 56 2.82 8.24 5.88
CA LYS A 56 2.30 8.81 7.12
C LYS A 56 2.40 7.82 8.29
N MET A 57 2.03 6.56 8.09
CA MET A 57 2.12 5.55 9.15
C MET A 57 3.56 5.21 9.53
N LEU A 58 4.50 5.25 8.59
CA LEU A 58 5.92 5.09 8.90
C LEU A 58 6.45 6.26 9.76
N GLU A 59 6.06 7.49 9.43
CA GLU A 59 6.38 8.67 10.23
C GLU A 59 5.79 8.58 11.65
N GLU A 60 4.50 8.23 11.77
CA GLU A 60 3.81 8.03 13.05
C GLU A 60 4.42 6.89 13.90
N ALA A 61 5.04 5.90 13.25
CA ALA A 61 5.79 4.83 13.92
C ALA A 61 7.20 5.26 14.40
N GLY A 62 7.62 6.49 14.11
CA GLY A 62 8.90 7.05 14.55
C GLY A 62 10.05 6.86 13.56
N PHE A 63 9.79 6.55 12.29
CA PHE A 63 10.82 6.56 11.25
C PHE A 63 10.98 7.97 10.68
N SER A 64 12.12 8.61 10.96
CA SER A 64 12.39 10.03 10.64
C SER A 64 12.70 10.31 9.17
N ASN A 65 13.04 9.28 8.38
CA ASN A 65 13.44 9.43 6.96
C ASN A 65 12.74 8.40 6.04
N ALA A 66 11.42 8.25 6.15
CA ALA A 66 10.65 7.39 5.27
C ALA A 66 10.46 8.02 3.88
N HIS A 67 10.88 7.33 2.83
CA HIS A 67 10.72 7.77 1.45
C HIS A 67 10.57 6.59 0.47
N ILE A 68 10.10 6.90 -0.74
CA ILE A 68 9.92 5.91 -1.81
C ILE A 68 11.13 5.95 -2.74
N VAL A 69 11.65 4.77 -3.08
CA VAL A 69 12.71 4.60 -4.08
C VAL A 69 12.10 4.10 -5.39
N PRO A 70 12.43 4.71 -6.55
CA PRO A 70 11.96 4.24 -7.85
C PRO A 70 12.40 2.80 -8.14
N THR A 71 11.46 1.98 -8.62
CA THR A 71 11.69 0.57 -8.97
C THR A 71 11.39 0.33 -10.46
N PRO A 72 12.28 0.75 -11.37
CA PRO A 72 12.01 0.73 -12.82
C PRO A 72 11.75 -0.68 -13.38
N PHE A 73 12.26 -1.74 -12.74
CA PHE A 73 12.03 -3.13 -13.15
C PHE A 73 10.97 -3.84 -12.30
N TYR A 74 10.30 -3.11 -11.39
CA TYR A 74 9.29 -3.65 -10.49
C TYR A 74 8.14 -2.65 -10.32
N GLU A 75 7.51 -2.31 -11.46
CA GLU A 75 6.55 -1.22 -11.62
C GLU A 75 5.26 -1.39 -10.81
N THR A 76 4.96 -2.62 -10.40
CA THR A 76 3.71 -3.02 -9.74
C THR A 76 3.78 -2.89 -8.23
N SER A 77 4.96 -2.53 -7.73
CA SER A 77 5.26 -2.45 -6.32
C SER A 77 5.99 -1.16 -6.01
N THR A 78 5.97 -0.78 -4.74
CA THR A 78 6.66 0.39 -4.22
C THR A 78 7.65 -0.06 -3.16
N LEU A 79 8.90 0.40 -3.28
CA LEU A 79 9.91 0.19 -2.25
C LEU A 79 9.97 1.43 -1.34
N TYR A 80 9.60 1.24 -0.07
CA TYR A 80 9.81 2.23 0.98
C TYR A 80 11.12 1.94 1.69
N VAL A 81 11.97 2.95 1.80
CA VAL A 81 13.20 2.93 2.59
C VAL A 81 13.00 3.91 3.73
N CYS A 82 13.31 3.45 4.95
CA CYS A 82 13.18 4.24 6.16
C CYS A 82 14.32 3.89 7.11
N THR A 83 14.86 4.89 7.79
CA THR A 83 15.85 4.72 8.86
C THR A 83 15.24 5.12 10.19
N LYS A 84 15.72 4.48 11.25
CA LYS A 84 15.42 4.85 12.63
C LYS A 84 16.72 5.36 13.24
N ASP A 85 16.63 6.47 13.96
CA ASP A 85 17.75 7.04 14.71
C ASP A 85 18.09 6.21 15.96
#